data_AF-A0AA38PM92-F1
#
_entry.id   AF-A0AA38PM92-F1
#
_cell.length_a   1.000
_cell.length_b   1.000
_cell.length_c   1.000
_cell.angle_alpha   90.00
_cell.angle_beta   90.00
_cell.angle_gamma   90.00
#
_symmetry.space_group_name_H-M   'P 1'
#
loop_
_entity.id
_entity.type
_entity.pdbx_description
1 polymer ?
#
loop_
_entity_poly.entity_id
_entity_poly.type
_entity_poly.pdbx_seq_one_letter_code
_entity_poly.pdbx_strand_id
1 'polypeptide(L)' 'MNEDYQESGRQSSVLSFEESCTGRSDQAVWTVVCKVDGEIKGTGTATTKAEAKNLASKQALEALGESTA' A
#
# COMPACT_ATOMS: atom_id res chain seq x y z
N MET A 1 11.86 4.46 19.17
CA MET A 1 10.64 3.97 18.53
C MET A 1 10.88 3.94 17.02
N ASN A 2 11.41 2.84 16.52
CA ASN A 2 11.34 2.50 15.10
C ASN A 2 10.32 1.38 15.01
N GLU A 3 9.12 1.71 14.59
CA GLU A 3 8.09 0.70 14.33
C GLU A 3 8.42 0.02 13.01
N ASP A 4 9.22 -1.04 13.09
CA ASP A 4 9.33 -2.12 12.11
C ASP A 4 7.94 -2.75 11.89
N TYR A 5 7.09 -2.08 11.12
CA TYR A 5 5.79 -2.62 10.75
C TYR A 5 5.95 -3.42 9.45
N GLN A 6 6.35 -4.67 9.66
CA GLN A 6 6.06 -5.90 8.91
C GLN A 6 5.99 -5.79 7.38
N GLU A 7 7.17 -5.85 6.76
CA GLU A 7 7.36 -6.33 5.38
C GLU A 7 7.45 -7.87 5.34
N SER A 8 6.49 -8.57 5.95
CA SER A 8 6.52 -10.04 6.03
C SER A 8 5.16 -10.61 5.68
N GLY A 9 4.83 -10.54 4.39
CA GLY A 9 3.54 -11.01 3.90
C GLY A 9 3.54 -11.25 2.40
N ARG A 10 4.23 -12.31 1.98
CA ARG A 10 4.11 -12.96 0.66
C ARG A 10 4.80 -12.17 -0.47
N GLN A 11 6.13 -12.25 -0.51
CA GLN A 11 6.91 -11.94 -1.71
C GLN A 11 6.52 -12.92 -2.83
N SER A 12 5.47 -12.58 -3.58
CA SER A 12 5.45 -12.94 -4.99
C SER A 12 6.44 -11.98 -5.64
N SER A 13 7.47 -12.45 -6.34
CA SER A 13 8.50 -11.58 -6.97
C SER A 13 7.93 -10.42 -7.81
N VAL A 14 6.66 -10.50 -8.18
CA VAL A 14 5.95 -9.53 -8.99
C VAL A 14 5.29 -8.41 -8.15
N LEU A 15 5.00 -8.62 -6.85
CA LEU A 15 4.13 -7.73 -6.08
C LEU A 15 4.88 -7.09 -4.90
N SER A 16 4.99 -5.76 -4.93
CA SER A 16 5.71 -4.93 -3.96
C SER A 16 4.79 -3.86 -3.38
N PHE A 17 4.82 -3.67 -2.07
CA PHE A 17 4.11 -2.57 -1.41
C PHE A 17 5.13 -1.59 -0.87
N GLU A 18 4.89 -0.31 -1.08
CA GLU A 18 5.74 0.77 -0.59
C GLU A 18 4.90 1.66 0.31
N GLU A 19 5.33 1.90 1.53
CA GLU A 19 4.58 2.67 2.51
C GLU A 19 5.42 3.81 3.06
N SER A 20 4.79 4.95 3.25
CA SER A 20 5.42 6.17 3.71
C SER A 20 4.48 6.89 4.67
N CYS A 21 4.97 7.20 5.85
CA CYS A 21 4.26 8.02 6.82
C CYS A 21 4.90 9.40 6.85
N THR A 22 4.11 10.42 6.51
CA THR A 22 4.50 11.82 6.55
C THR A 22 3.53 12.59 7.40
N GLY A 23 3.99 13.16 8.52
CA GLY A 23 3.20 14.11 9.30
C GLY A 23 3.66 14.23 10.75
N ARG A 24 3.32 15.37 11.36
CA ARG A 24 3.46 15.60 12.80
C ARG A 24 2.41 14.77 13.54
N SER A 25 2.62 14.44 14.80
CA SER A 25 1.79 13.51 15.60
C SER A 25 0.25 13.69 15.49
N ASP A 26 -0.23 14.89 15.19
CA ASP A 26 -1.66 15.22 15.00
C ASP A 26 -2.18 15.15 13.54
N GLN A 27 -1.28 15.08 12.56
CA GLN A 27 -1.60 15.07 11.12
C GLN A 27 -0.74 14.03 10.39
N ALA A 28 -0.52 12.87 11.01
CA ALA A 28 0.18 11.78 10.37
C ALA A 28 -0.63 11.28 9.16
N VAL A 29 -0.05 11.41 7.97
CA VAL A 29 -0.62 10.89 6.72
C VAL A 29 0.20 9.68 6.31
N TRP A 30 -0.47 8.55 6.24
CA TRP A 30 0.03 7.29 5.74
C TRP A 30 -0.32 7.14 4.27
N THR A 31 0.69 6.97 3.45
CA THR A 31 0.57 6.68 2.03
C THR A 31 1.10 5.26 1.78
N VAL A 32 0.34 4.45 1.07
CA VAL A 32 0.69 3.08 0.69
C VAL A 32 0.49 2.94 -0.81
N VAL A 33 1.52 2.47 -1.51
CA VAL A 33 1.54 2.25 -2.95
C VAL A 33 1.71 0.76 -3.19
N CYS A 34 0.79 0.17 -3.93
CA CYS A 34 0.87 -1.20 -4.40
C CYS A 34 1.41 -1.22 -5.84
N LYS A 35 2.56 -1.85 -6.02
CA LYS A 35 3.25 -2.04 -7.29
C LYS A 35 3.16 -3.51 -7.67
N VAL A 36 2.75 -3.80 -8.90
CA VAL A 36 2.69 -5.15 -9.46
C VAL A 36 3.40 -5.12 -10.80
N ASP A 37 4.41 -5.96 -10.96
CA ASP A 37 5.30 -6.02 -12.12
C ASP A 37 6.02 -4.69 -12.41
N GLY A 38 6.31 -3.92 -11.36
CA GLY A 38 6.90 -2.58 -11.49
C GLY A 38 5.90 -1.48 -11.86
N GLU A 39 4.64 -1.82 -12.16
CA GLU A 39 3.57 -0.85 -12.40
C GLU A 39 2.79 -0.55 -11.12
N ILE A 40 2.47 0.72 -10.89
CA ILE A 40 1.58 1.10 -9.78
C ILE A 40 0.16 0.67 -10.13
N LYS A 41 -0.36 -0.33 -9.41
CA LYS A 41 -1.73 -0.82 -9.59
C LYS A 41 -2.72 -0.18 -8.60
N GLY A 42 -2.24 0.35 -7.48
CA GLY A 42 -3.12 1.03 -6.52
C GLY A 42 -2.37 1.90 -5.54
N THR A 43 -2.95 3.04 -5.16
CA THR A 43 -2.35 3.96 -4.18
C THR A 43 -3.36 4.42 -3.14
N GLY A 44 -3.12 4.10 -1.89
CA GLY A 44 -3.97 4.46 -0.77
C GLY A 44 -3.32 5.53 0.10
N THR A 45 -4.06 6.58 0.44
CA THR A 45 -3.62 7.58 1.42
C THR A 45 -4.67 7.72 2.50
N ALA A 46 -4.26 7.67 3.77
CA ALA A 46 -5.15 7.81 4.92
C ALA A 46 -4.41 8.35 6.15
N THR A 47 -5.13 8.70 7.20
CA THR A 47 -4.55 9.09 8.49
C THR A 47 -4.03 7.91 9.31
N THR A 48 -4.36 6.68 8.92
CA THR A 48 -3.88 5.46 9.58
C THR A 48 -3.33 4.46 8.56
N LYS A 49 -2.35 3.67 9.00
CA LYS A 49 -1.73 2.64 8.17
C LYS A 49 -2.71 1.59 7.67
N ALA A 50 -3.67 1.19 8.53
CA ALA A 50 -4.66 0.18 8.18
C ALA A 50 -5.57 0.64 7.03
N GLU A 51 -6.06 1.87 7.10
CA GLU A 51 -6.91 2.46 6.06
C GLU A 51 -6.13 2.65 4.76
N ALA A 52 -4.91 3.19 4.82
CA ALA A 52 -4.09 3.40 3.63
C ALA A 52 -3.79 2.07 2.91
N LYS A 53 -3.47 1.01 3.67
CA LYS A 53 -3.25 -0.33 3.13
C LYS A 53 -4.54 -0.93 2.55
N ASN A 54 -5.69 -0.74 3.20
CA ASN A 54 -6.97 -1.19 2.68
C ASN A 54 -7.28 -0.54 1.34
N LEU A 55 -7.11 0.79 1.25
CA LEU A 55 -7.37 1.57 0.04
C LEU A 55 -6.44 1.20 -1.12
N ALA A 56 -5.15 1.02 -0.83
CA ALA A 56 -4.17 0.59 -1.82
C ALA A 56 -4.44 -0.85 -2.31
N SER A 57 -4.81 -1.75 -1.40
CA SER A 57 -5.12 -3.14 -1.71
C SER A 57 -6.40 -3.25 -2.52
N LYS A 58 -7.44 -2.47 -2.20
CA LYS A 58 -8.68 -2.41 -2.99
C LYS A 58 -8.41 -1.99 -4.43
N GLN A 59 -7.74 -0.85 -4.62
CA GLN A 59 -7.41 -0.37 -5.96
C GLN A 59 -6.54 -1.37 -6.73
N ALA A 60 -5.55 -1.98 -6.08
CA ALA A 60 -4.74 -3.00 -6.73
C ALA A 60 -5.54 -4.26 -7.08
N LEU A 61 -6.47 -4.68 -6.22
CA LEU A 61 -7.37 -5.81 -6.52
C LEU A 61 -8.34 -5.49 -7.66
N GLU A 62 -8.82 -4.25 -7.76
CA GLU A 62 -9.63 -3.77 -8.89
C GLU A 62 -8.78 -3.79 -10.17
N ALA A 63 -7.60 -3.17 -10.16
CA ALA A 63 -6.69 -3.16 -11.30
C ALA A 63 -6.24 -4.57 -11.74
N LEU A 64 -5.97 -5.48 -10.80
CA LEU A 64 -5.59 -6.87 -11.10
C LEU A 64 -6.79 -7.74 -11.49
N GLY A 65 -7.96 -7.51 -10.88
CA GLY A 65 -9.18 -8.25 -11.11
C GLY A 65 -9.91 -7.85 -12.39
N GLU A 66 -9.75 -6.60 -12.84
CA GLU A 66 -10.26 -6.11 -14.13
C GLU A 66 -9.36 -6.54 -15.31
N SER A 67 -8.14 -7.00 -15.05
CA SER A 67 -7.20 -7.44 -16.11
C SER A 67 -7.49 -8.84 -16.67
N THR A 68 -8.66 -9.43 -16.39
CA THR A 68 -9.09 -10.72 -16.98
C THR A 68 -10.39 -10.55 -17.78
N ALA A 69 -10.32 -9.91 -18.94
CA ALA A 69 -11.34 -10.00 -19.98
C ALA A 69 -10.70 -10.04 -21.37
#